data_AF-A0A7C1F2T5-F1
#
_entry.id   AF-A0A7C1F2T5-F1
#
_cell.length_a   1.000
_cell.length_b   1.000
_cell.length_c   1.000
_cell.angle_alpha   90.00
_cell.angle_beta   90.00
_cell.angle_gamma   90.00
#
_symmetry.space_group_name_H-M   'P 1'
#
loop_
_entity.id
_entity.type
_entity.pdbx_description
1 polymer ?
#
loop_
_entity_poly.entity_id
_entity_poly.type
_entity_poly.pdbx_seq_one_letter_code
_entity_poly.pdbx_strand_id
1 'polypeptide(L)'
;MNKILIISLFILLLPSFSIAKPEYAKKTGKDCIYCHATESGGKLTEYGELFLKSELRPSGFKRIIRIIAYYFHFLFGILWFGTILYVHIILKPGYASKGLPRGELMLGWVSIVVMGITGLILTLLRINNVNELVSTNFGIILFLKIILYIFMVISASFVTFILGPKMKKKIGKSISPNKEKLTIEELELFDGKEGRSCYIAYNNEIFDVTKSKLWKDGIHMGRHHAGGDLTDVLKSAPHDAEVLKRFQKVGVLVPGNVRKDKTVKLFFALAYTNLIVVFLIIFLITLWKW
;
A
#
# COMPACT_ATOMS: atom_id res chain seq x y z
N MET A 1 24.75 8.48 -22.88
CA MET A 1 23.61 7.76 -22.26
C MET A 1 23.33 6.37 -22.85
N ASN A 2 24.15 5.83 -23.79
CA ASN A 2 23.91 4.51 -24.42
C ASN A 2 24.85 3.38 -24.00
N LYS A 3 26.04 3.66 -23.45
CA LYS A 3 27.01 2.59 -23.13
C LYS A 3 26.63 1.77 -21.88
N ILE A 4 26.05 2.43 -20.86
CA ILE A 4 25.61 1.76 -19.62
C ILE A 4 24.42 0.83 -19.91
N LEU A 5 23.46 1.28 -20.73
CA LEU A 5 22.29 0.47 -21.10
C LEU A 5 22.69 -0.80 -21.88
N ILE A 6 23.67 -0.69 -22.78
CA ILE A 6 24.19 -1.82 -23.58
C ILE A 6 24.97 -2.81 -22.69
N ILE A 7 25.76 -2.32 -21.73
CA ILE A 7 26.48 -3.17 -20.76
C ILE A 7 25.48 -3.90 -19.84
N SER A 8 24.42 -3.23 -19.40
CA SER A 8 23.35 -3.87 -18.60
C SER A 8 22.58 -4.93 -19.39
N LEU A 9 22.38 -4.74 -20.70
CA LEU A 9 21.74 -5.72 -21.57
C LEU A 9 22.63 -6.95 -21.83
N PHE A 10 23.95 -6.77 -21.85
CA PHE A 10 24.92 -7.85 -22.09
C PHE A 10 25.08 -8.78 -20.87
N ILE A 11 24.95 -8.24 -19.65
CA ILE A 11 24.99 -9.03 -18.40
C ILE A 11 23.76 -9.95 -18.28
N LEU A 12 22.61 -9.56 -18.85
CA LEU A 12 21.38 -10.37 -18.88
C LEU A 12 21.40 -11.51 -19.92
N LEU A 13 22.36 -11.50 -20.86
CA LEU A 13 22.52 -12.51 -21.90
C LEU A 13 23.62 -13.55 -21.58
N LEU A 14 24.30 -13.40 -20.44
CA LEU A 14 25.25 -14.41 -19.98
C LEU A 14 24.45 -15.66 -19.56
N PRO A 15 24.73 -16.85 -20.12
CA PRO A 15 24.09 -18.07 -19.67
C PRO A 15 24.44 -18.29 -18.19
N SER A 16 23.42 -18.26 -17.35
CA SER A 16 23.55 -18.66 -15.96
C SER A 16 23.81 -20.17 -15.93
N PHE A 17 24.93 -20.57 -15.33
CA PHE A 17 25.18 -21.97 -15.01
C PHE A 17 24.07 -22.47 -14.08
N SER A 18 23.15 -23.24 -14.63
CA SER A 18 22.12 -23.96 -13.89
C SER A 18 22.78 -25.20 -13.28
N ILE A 19 23.21 -25.11 -12.03
CA ILE A 19 23.56 -26.29 -11.25
C ILE A 19 22.23 -26.92 -10.80
N ALA A 20 21.88 -28.08 -11.37
CA ALA A 20 20.79 -28.89 -10.87
C ALA A 20 21.01 -29.16 -9.37
N LYS A 21 19.98 -28.95 -8.54
CA LYS A 21 20.11 -29.08 -7.07
C LYS A 21 20.46 -30.54 -6.73
N PRO A 22 21.63 -30.83 -6.12
CA PRO A 22 22.07 -32.19 -5.78
C PRO A 22 21.16 -32.90 -4.77
N GLU A 23 20.21 -32.19 -4.16
CA GLU A 23 19.22 -32.71 -3.22
C GLU A 23 18.26 -33.73 -3.85
N TYR A 24 17.90 -33.60 -5.14
CA TYR A 24 17.01 -34.56 -5.80
C TYR A 24 17.73 -35.88 -6.15
N ALA A 25 18.96 -35.76 -6.66
CA ALA A 25 19.84 -36.90 -6.90
C ALA A 25 20.15 -37.65 -5.60
N LYS A 26 20.42 -36.91 -4.50
CA LYS A 26 20.67 -37.49 -3.17
C LYS A 26 19.44 -38.22 -2.59
N LYS A 27 18.23 -37.76 -2.88
CA LYS A 27 16.98 -38.37 -2.36
C LYS A 27 16.56 -39.62 -3.14
N THR A 28 16.90 -39.69 -4.42
CA THR A 28 16.56 -40.81 -5.30
C THR A 28 17.69 -41.82 -5.47
N GLY A 29 18.92 -41.45 -5.09
CA GLY A 29 20.13 -42.24 -5.36
C GLY A 29 20.46 -42.35 -6.85
N LYS A 30 19.91 -41.45 -7.68
CA LYS A 30 20.06 -41.46 -9.14
C LYS A 30 20.86 -40.23 -9.57
N ASP A 31 21.86 -40.44 -10.42
CA ASP A 31 22.66 -39.35 -10.98
C ASP A 31 21.87 -38.54 -12.03
N CYS A 32 22.33 -37.33 -12.33
CA CYS A 32 21.70 -36.45 -13.32
C CYS A 32 21.54 -37.11 -14.70
N ILE A 33 22.46 -37.99 -15.08
CA ILE A 33 22.42 -38.76 -16.33
C ILE A 33 21.22 -39.73 -16.43
N TYR A 34 20.58 -40.03 -15.30
CA TYR A 34 19.39 -40.87 -15.28
C TYR A 34 18.21 -40.19 -15.99
N CYS A 35 18.09 -38.87 -15.84
CA CYS A 35 17.04 -38.06 -16.48
C CYS A 35 17.55 -37.28 -17.70
N HIS A 36 18.84 -36.97 -17.78
CA HIS A 36 19.44 -36.14 -18.85
C HIS A 36 20.52 -36.89 -19.63
N ALA A 37 20.77 -36.48 -20.87
CA ALA A 37 21.81 -37.08 -21.71
C ALA A 37 23.24 -36.90 -21.17
N THR A 38 23.50 -35.90 -20.32
CA THR A 38 24.82 -35.67 -19.71
C THR A 38 24.70 -35.21 -18.25
N GLU A 39 25.80 -35.30 -17.51
CA GLU A 39 25.89 -34.91 -16.09
C GLU A 39 25.63 -33.41 -15.87
N SER A 40 25.93 -32.57 -16.86
CA SER A 40 25.65 -31.12 -16.83
C SER A 40 24.24 -30.76 -17.33
N GLY A 41 23.41 -31.76 -17.65
CA GLY A 41 22.08 -31.60 -18.24
C GLY A 41 22.06 -31.94 -19.73
N GLY A 42 21.01 -31.52 -20.44
CA GLY A 42 20.84 -31.80 -21.87
C GLY A 42 19.50 -32.48 -22.19
N LYS A 43 19.39 -33.03 -23.41
CA LYS A 43 18.17 -33.71 -23.88
C LYS A 43 17.75 -34.79 -22.87
N LEU A 44 16.45 -34.90 -22.61
CA LEU A 44 15.95 -35.90 -21.67
C LEU A 44 16.22 -37.32 -22.22
N THR A 45 16.53 -38.23 -21.30
CA THR A 45 16.49 -39.67 -21.59
C THR A 45 15.03 -40.09 -21.81
N GLU A 46 14.80 -41.27 -22.38
CA GLU A 46 13.45 -41.81 -22.52
C GLU A 46 12.73 -41.89 -21.16
N TYR A 47 13.45 -42.25 -20.11
CA TYR A 47 12.93 -42.22 -18.74
C TYR A 47 12.59 -40.79 -18.29
N GLY A 48 13.46 -39.82 -18.55
CA GLY A 48 13.21 -38.41 -18.27
C GLY A 48 11.98 -37.87 -19.02
N GLU A 49 11.79 -38.26 -20.29
CA GLU A 49 10.60 -37.91 -21.07
C GLU A 49 9.33 -38.59 -20.56
N LEU A 50 9.40 -39.85 -20.14
CA LEU A 50 8.29 -40.59 -19.58
C LEU A 50 7.89 -40.03 -18.21
N PHE A 51 8.85 -39.74 -17.33
CA PHE A 51 8.61 -39.06 -16.06
C PHE A 51 7.97 -37.69 -16.26
N LEU A 52 8.49 -36.91 -17.23
CA LEU A 52 7.90 -35.63 -17.62
C LEU A 52 6.47 -35.81 -18.13
N LYS A 53 6.20 -36.81 -18.97
CA LYS A 53 4.84 -37.09 -19.49
C LYS A 53 3.89 -37.62 -18.41
N SER A 54 4.37 -38.40 -17.45
CA SER A 54 3.55 -38.95 -16.37
C SER A 54 3.24 -37.93 -15.28
N GLU A 55 4.12 -36.94 -15.05
CA GLU A 55 3.90 -35.89 -14.05
C GLU A 55 3.30 -34.58 -14.61
N LEU A 56 3.54 -34.23 -15.89
CA LEU A 56 3.22 -32.90 -16.43
C LEU A 56 2.24 -32.93 -17.61
N ARG A 57 0.94 -33.04 -17.31
CA ARG A 57 -0.06 -32.14 -17.92
C ARG A 57 -1.12 -31.76 -16.88
N PRO A 58 -1.02 -30.59 -16.21
CA PRO A 58 -2.23 -29.99 -15.65
C PRO A 58 -3.24 -29.88 -16.79
N SER A 59 -4.49 -30.29 -16.55
CA SER A 59 -5.56 -30.13 -17.53
C SER A 59 -5.52 -28.69 -18.07
N GLY A 60 -5.76 -28.47 -19.37
CA GLY A 60 -5.67 -27.14 -19.98
C GLY A 60 -6.42 -26.06 -19.16
N PHE A 61 -7.52 -26.48 -18.54
CA PHE A 61 -8.28 -25.71 -17.57
C PHE A 61 -7.49 -25.23 -16.33
N LYS A 62 -6.75 -26.12 -15.64
CA LYS A 62 -5.89 -25.76 -14.49
C LYS A 62 -4.78 -24.78 -14.89
N ARG A 63 -4.27 -24.88 -16.14
CA ARG A 63 -3.27 -23.94 -16.66
C ARG A 63 -3.87 -22.55 -16.87
N ILE A 64 -5.06 -22.46 -17.45
CA ILE A 64 -5.78 -21.20 -17.68
C ILE A 64 -6.07 -20.51 -16.34
N ILE A 65 -6.65 -21.24 -15.36
CA ILE A 65 -6.93 -20.69 -14.02
C ILE A 65 -5.65 -20.13 -13.39
N ARG A 66 -4.55 -20.87 -13.47
CA ARG A 66 -3.27 -20.45 -12.89
C ARG A 66 -2.77 -19.15 -13.50
N ILE A 67 -2.84 -19.00 -14.83
CA ILE A 67 -2.41 -17.78 -15.52
C ILE A 67 -3.28 -16.60 -15.10
N ILE A 68 -4.61 -16.77 -15.08
CA ILE A 68 -5.56 -15.74 -14.64
C ILE A 68 -5.27 -15.33 -13.19
N ALA A 69 -5.10 -16.31 -12.30
CA ALA A 69 -4.81 -16.06 -10.90
C ALA A 69 -3.48 -15.32 -10.72
N TYR A 70 -2.43 -15.68 -11.46
CA TYR A 70 -1.15 -14.95 -11.44
C TYR A 70 -1.28 -13.51 -11.92
N TYR A 71 -2.00 -13.28 -13.02
CA TYR A 71 -2.21 -11.93 -13.57
C TYR A 71 -2.89 -11.03 -12.54
N PHE A 72 -4.01 -11.49 -11.96
CA PHE A 72 -4.74 -10.72 -10.95
C PHE A 72 -3.94 -10.56 -9.65
N HIS A 73 -3.24 -11.59 -9.19
CA HIS A 73 -2.39 -11.50 -8.00
C HIS A 73 -1.27 -10.45 -8.18
N PHE A 74 -0.62 -10.45 -9.35
CA PHE A 74 0.44 -9.48 -9.63
C PHE A 74 -0.11 -8.06 -9.77
N LEU A 75 -1.17 -7.87 -10.56
CA LEU A 75 -1.80 -6.57 -10.78
C LEU A 75 -2.27 -5.95 -9.45
N PHE A 76 -3.03 -6.69 -8.66
CA PHE A 76 -3.54 -6.18 -7.38
C PHE A 76 -2.45 -6.09 -6.30
N GLY A 77 -1.37 -6.87 -6.40
CA GLY A 77 -0.17 -6.67 -5.59
C GLY A 77 0.46 -5.31 -5.84
N ILE A 78 0.57 -4.89 -7.10
CA ILE A 78 1.06 -3.54 -7.47
C ILE A 78 0.10 -2.46 -6.98
N LEU A 79 -1.21 -2.60 -7.20
CA LEU A 79 -2.19 -1.61 -6.75
C LEU A 79 -2.20 -1.46 -5.23
N TRP A 80 -2.12 -2.57 -4.50
CA TRP A 80 -2.08 -2.55 -3.04
C TRP A 80 -0.80 -1.88 -2.54
N PHE A 81 0.36 -2.27 -3.06
CA PHE A 81 1.64 -1.66 -2.71
C PHE A 81 1.66 -0.17 -3.05
N GLY A 82 1.23 0.19 -4.26
CA GLY A 82 1.13 1.56 -4.73
C GLY A 82 0.24 2.40 -3.82
N THR A 83 -0.90 1.87 -3.39
CA THR A 83 -1.81 2.55 -2.45
C THR A 83 -1.13 2.77 -1.09
N ILE A 84 -0.42 1.77 -0.57
CA ILE A 84 0.34 1.90 0.69
C ILE A 84 1.40 3.00 0.54
N LEU A 85 2.23 2.98 -0.50
CA LEU A 85 3.24 4.01 -0.70
C LEU A 85 2.63 5.41 -0.89
N TYR A 86 1.59 5.53 -1.71
CA TYR A 86 0.90 6.79 -1.97
C TYR A 86 0.37 7.41 -0.68
N VAL A 87 -0.32 6.63 0.15
CA VAL A 87 -0.84 7.11 1.43
C VAL A 87 0.27 7.58 2.37
N HIS A 88 1.37 6.84 2.48
CA HIS A 88 2.39 7.13 3.49
C HIS A 88 3.41 8.18 3.04
N ILE A 89 3.74 8.24 1.74
CA ILE A 89 4.74 9.15 1.19
C ILE A 89 4.10 10.45 0.68
N ILE A 90 2.97 10.34 -0.05
CA ILE A 90 2.36 11.49 -0.74
C ILE A 90 1.35 12.19 0.14
N LEU A 91 0.42 11.46 0.77
CA LEU A 91 -0.64 12.10 1.56
C LEU A 91 -0.13 12.71 2.89
N LYS A 92 1.12 12.40 3.31
CA LYS A 92 1.82 12.92 4.51
C LYS A 92 0.97 12.80 5.79
N PRO A 93 1.47 13.06 7.02
CA PRO A 93 0.72 12.72 8.25
C PRO A 93 -0.66 13.42 8.44
N GLY A 94 -1.06 14.36 7.56
CA GLY A 94 -2.35 15.06 7.62
C GLY A 94 -3.59 14.19 7.37
N TYR A 95 -3.48 12.99 6.78
CA TYR A 95 -4.64 12.08 6.68
C TYR A 95 -5.02 11.43 8.03
N ALA A 96 -4.13 11.45 9.02
CA ALA A 96 -4.44 10.89 10.36
C ALA A 96 -5.56 11.69 11.07
N SER A 97 -5.66 12.99 10.80
CA SER A 97 -6.70 13.86 11.33
C SER A 97 -7.94 13.90 10.43
N LYS A 98 -7.76 13.86 9.10
CA LYS A 98 -8.84 13.99 8.10
C LYS A 98 -9.52 12.68 7.71
N GLY A 99 -8.87 11.54 7.98
CA GLY A 99 -9.24 10.25 7.42
C GLY A 99 -8.63 10.02 6.03
N LEU A 100 -8.63 8.76 5.60
CA LEU A 100 -8.23 8.38 4.25
C LEU A 100 -9.36 8.72 3.26
N PRO A 101 -9.04 9.25 2.07
CA PRO A 101 -10.07 9.47 1.07
C PRO A 101 -10.67 8.13 0.61
N ARG A 102 -11.96 8.18 0.23
CA ARG A 102 -12.76 6.96 0.03
C ARG A 102 -12.24 6.07 -1.10
N GLY A 103 -11.69 6.68 -2.15
CA GLY A 103 -11.20 5.96 -3.33
C GLY A 103 -10.00 5.06 -3.01
N GLU A 104 -9.04 5.59 -2.26
CA GLU A 104 -7.83 4.91 -1.83
C GLU A 104 -8.16 3.81 -0.82
N LEU A 105 -9.10 4.07 0.09
CA LEU A 105 -9.59 3.05 1.02
C LEU A 105 -10.28 1.91 0.26
N MET A 106 -11.13 2.21 -0.72
CA MET A 106 -11.81 1.22 -1.54
C MET A 106 -10.80 0.39 -2.36
N LEU A 107 -9.86 1.05 -3.03
CA LEU A 107 -8.81 0.37 -3.79
C LEU A 107 -7.97 -0.55 -2.92
N GLY A 108 -7.61 -0.10 -1.70
CA GLY A 108 -6.89 -0.92 -0.73
C GLY A 108 -7.64 -2.19 -0.36
N TRP A 109 -8.92 -2.09 -0.01
CA TRP A 109 -9.74 -3.24 0.39
C TRP A 109 -10.02 -4.21 -0.75
N VAL A 110 -10.34 -3.71 -1.95
CA VAL A 110 -10.51 -4.55 -3.14
C VAL A 110 -9.21 -5.31 -3.42
N SER A 111 -8.07 -4.64 -3.32
CA SER A 111 -6.77 -5.28 -3.55
C SER A 111 -6.46 -6.36 -2.52
N ILE A 112 -6.74 -6.12 -1.23
CA ILE A 112 -6.61 -7.14 -0.18
C ILE A 112 -7.45 -8.38 -0.52
N VAL A 113 -8.74 -8.21 -0.83
CA VAL A 113 -9.63 -9.35 -1.10
C VAL A 113 -9.16 -10.14 -2.32
N VAL A 114 -8.82 -9.47 -3.43
CA VAL A 114 -8.34 -10.14 -4.64
C VAL A 114 -7.01 -10.85 -4.40
N MET A 115 -6.08 -10.23 -3.66
CA MET A 115 -4.80 -10.85 -3.28
C MET A 115 -5.00 -12.10 -2.43
N GLY A 116 -5.92 -12.07 -1.48
CA GLY A 116 -6.26 -13.22 -0.64
C GLY A 116 -6.82 -14.39 -1.45
N ILE A 117 -7.82 -14.12 -2.31
CA ILE A 117 -8.46 -15.15 -3.15
C ILE A 117 -7.46 -15.74 -4.15
N THR A 118 -6.77 -14.88 -4.91
CA THR A 118 -5.80 -15.34 -5.92
C THR A 118 -4.60 -16.03 -5.28
N GLY A 119 -4.12 -15.54 -4.14
CA GLY A 119 -3.04 -16.17 -3.37
C GLY A 119 -3.43 -17.56 -2.84
N LEU A 120 -4.66 -17.72 -2.36
CA LEU A 120 -5.20 -19.02 -1.96
C LEU A 120 -5.26 -19.98 -3.13
N ILE A 121 -5.82 -19.56 -4.28
CA ILE A 121 -5.87 -20.38 -5.50
C ILE A 121 -4.47 -20.82 -5.93
N LEU A 122 -3.51 -19.89 -6.01
CA LEU A 122 -2.14 -20.20 -6.40
C LEU A 122 -1.46 -21.15 -5.42
N THR A 123 -1.71 -21.01 -4.12
CA THR A 123 -1.18 -21.90 -3.08
C THR A 123 -1.73 -23.30 -3.22
N LEU A 124 -3.06 -23.45 -3.37
CA LEU A 124 -3.73 -24.73 -3.55
C LEU A 124 -3.35 -25.44 -4.86
N LEU A 125 -3.06 -24.68 -5.92
CA LEU A 125 -2.59 -25.24 -7.19
C LEU A 125 -1.09 -25.61 -7.16
N ARG A 126 -0.34 -25.15 -6.16
CA ARG A 126 1.11 -25.32 -6.05
C ARG A 126 1.51 -26.40 -5.04
N ILE A 127 0.79 -26.51 -3.93
CA ILE A 127 1.13 -27.39 -2.80
C ILE A 127 0.12 -28.54 -2.73
N ASN A 128 0.63 -29.77 -2.67
CA ASN A 128 -0.23 -30.96 -2.56
C ASN A 128 -0.49 -31.35 -1.09
N ASN A 129 0.44 -31.04 -0.18
CA ASN A 129 0.33 -31.34 1.24
C ASN A 129 0.84 -30.18 2.12
N VAL A 130 0.15 -29.90 3.22
CA VAL A 130 0.53 -28.91 4.24
C VAL A 130 1.96 -29.13 4.76
N ASN A 131 2.45 -30.37 4.82
CA ASN A 131 3.82 -30.67 5.23
C ASN A 131 4.88 -30.00 4.33
N GLU A 132 4.56 -29.73 3.06
CA GLU A 132 5.47 -29.03 2.15
C GLU A 132 5.70 -27.57 2.55
N LEU A 133 4.76 -26.95 3.29
CA LEU A 133 4.89 -25.57 3.79
C LEU A 133 6.03 -25.42 4.82
N VAL A 134 6.37 -26.47 5.55
CA VAL A 134 7.39 -26.41 6.61
C VAL A 134 8.65 -27.18 6.26
N SER A 135 8.57 -28.15 5.35
CA SER A 135 9.71 -29.00 4.98
C SER A 135 10.51 -28.50 3.78
N THR A 136 9.96 -27.57 2.98
CA THR A 136 10.61 -27.07 1.77
C THR A 136 10.97 -25.59 1.90
N ASN A 137 12.09 -25.18 1.29
CA ASN A 137 12.49 -23.76 1.24
C ASN A 137 11.40 -22.88 0.63
N PHE A 138 10.76 -23.36 -0.43
CA PHE A 138 9.64 -22.66 -1.06
C PHE A 138 8.45 -22.52 -0.10
N GLY A 139 8.07 -23.62 0.55
CA GLY A 139 6.99 -23.64 1.52
C GLY A 139 7.21 -22.68 2.68
N ILE A 140 8.43 -22.65 3.25
CA ILE A 140 8.77 -21.77 4.37
C ILE A 140 8.64 -20.31 3.97
N ILE A 141 9.14 -19.92 2.79
CA ILE A 141 9.01 -18.56 2.27
C ILE A 141 7.53 -18.21 2.06
N LEU A 142 6.76 -19.12 1.46
CA LEU A 142 5.32 -18.91 1.25
C LEU A 142 4.57 -18.75 2.58
N PHE A 143 4.86 -19.60 3.56
CA PHE A 143 4.26 -19.57 4.88
C PHE A 143 4.56 -18.23 5.59
N LEU A 144 5.81 -17.78 5.55
CA LEU A 144 6.20 -16.49 6.12
C LEU A 144 5.48 -15.32 5.41
N LYS A 145 5.36 -15.36 4.08
CA LYS A 145 4.57 -14.37 3.32
C LYS A 145 3.09 -14.37 3.72
N ILE A 146 2.49 -15.54 3.95
CA ILE A 146 1.09 -15.65 4.39
C ILE A 146 0.92 -15.04 5.79
N ILE A 147 1.84 -15.29 6.73
CA ILE A 147 1.82 -14.69 8.07
C ILE A 147 1.91 -13.16 7.98
N LEU A 148 2.88 -12.64 7.22
CA LEU A 148 3.06 -11.20 7.05
C LEU A 148 1.84 -10.54 6.38
N TYR A 149 1.26 -11.20 5.38
CA TYR A 149 0.03 -10.77 4.72
C TYR A 149 -1.14 -10.71 5.72
N ILE A 150 -1.38 -11.76 6.49
CA ILE A 150 -2.45 -11.81 7.49
C ILE A 150 -2.26 -10.71 8.54
N PHE A 151 -1.04 -10.51 9.03
CA PHE A 151 -0.72 -9.41 9.95
C PHE A 151 -1.11 -8.06 9.36
N MET A 152 -0.75 -7.79 8.11
CA MET A 152 -1.12 -6.54 7.43
C MET A 152 -2.63 -6.37 7.28
N VAL A 153 -3.36 -7.44 6.94
CA VAL A 153 -4.83 -7.40 6.80
C VAL A 153 -5.50 -7.13 8.14
N ILE A 154 -5.05 -7.78 9.23
CA ILE A 154 -5.56 -7.52 10.58
C ILE A 154 -5.26 -6.08 10.99
N SER A 155 -4.03 -5.62 10.78
CA SER A 155 -3.60 -4.25 11.07
C SER A 155 -4.45 -3.22 10.31
N ALA A 156 -4.64 -3.42 9.00
CA ALA A 156 -5.49 -2.57 8.16
C ALA A 156 -6.97 -2.59 8.61
N SER A 157 -7.50 -3.74 9.00
CA SER A 157 -8.85 -3.88 9.55
C SER A 157 -9.00 -3.10 10.85
N PHE A 158 -8.07 -3.28 11.78
CA PHE A 158 -8.05 -2.58 13.06
C PHE A 158 -7.97 -1.06 12.86
N VAL A 159 -7.08 -0.60 11.97
CA VAL A 159 -6.94 0.82 11.65
C VAL A 159 -8.22 1.38 11.03
N THR A 160 -8.83 0.66 10.08
CA THR A 160 -10.01 1.15 9.34
C THR A 160 -11.26 1.17 10.21
N PHE A 161 -11.53 0.08 10.94
CA PHE A 161 -12.83 -0.11 11.60
C PHE A 161 -12.84 0.30 13.08
N ILE A 162 -11.66 0.36 13.73
CA ILE A 162 -11.59 0.66 15.17
C ILE A 162 -10.85 1.98 15.38
N LEU A 163 -9.62 2.09 14.88
CA LEU A 163 -8.77 3.25 15.18
C LEU A 163 -9.25 4.52 14.48
N GLY A 164 -9.61 4.43 13.19
CA GLY A 164 -10.14 5.53 12.40
C GLY A 164 -11.39 6.17 13.02
N PRO A 165 -12.47 5.41 13.28
CA PRO A 165 -13.66 5.93 13.92
C PRO A 165 -13.40 6.51 15.31
N LYS A 166 -12.51 5.89 16.10
CA LYS A 166 -12.11 6.39 17.42
C LYS A 166 -11.40 7.74 17.34
N MET A 167 -10.49 7.92 16.38
CA MET A 167 -9.82 9.21 16.13
C MET A 167 -10.84 10.27 15.66
N LYS A 168 -11.69 9.93 14.69
CA LYS A 168 -12.73 10.84 14.18
C LYS A 168 -13.69 11.30 15.28
N LYS A 169 -14.13 10.40 16.16
CA LYS A 169 -14.98 10.74 17.31
C LYS A 169 -14.28 11.68 18.30
N LYS A 170 -12.98 11.45 18.56
CA LYS A 170 -12.20 12.29 19.47
C LYS A 170 -11.98 13.68 18.90
N ILE A 171 -11.69 13.77 17.61
CA ILE A 171 -11.58 15.02 16.86
C ILE A 171 -12.92 15.77 16.84
N GLY A 172 -14.03 15.09 16.55
CA GLY A 172 -15.37 15.69 16.61
C GLY A 172 -15.74 16.21 18.01
N LYS A 173 -15.19 15.62 19.09
CA LYS A 173 -15.37 16.13 20.44
C LYS A 173 -14.47 17.35 20.74
N SER A 174 -13.28 17.43 20.15
CA SER A 174 -12.37 18.58 20.34
C SER A 174 -12.78 19.79 19.49
N ILE A 175 -13.56 19.56 18.42
CA ILE A 175 -14.18 20.59 17.59
C ILE A 175 -15.65 20.73 18.00
N SER A 176 -15.93 21.47 19.08
CA SER A 176 -17.31 21.94 19.28
C SER A 176 -17.56 23.12 18.33
N PRO A 177 -18.77 23.26 17.77
CA PRO A 177 -19.11 24.40 16.90
C PRO A 177 -19.03 25.78 17.61
N ASN A 178 -18.91 25.80 18.94
CA ASN A 178 -18.68 27.01 19.74
C ASN A 178 -17.23 27.15 20.23
N LYS A 179 -16.29 26.38 19.67
CA LYS A 179 -14.90 26.52 20.07
C LYS A 179 -14.30 27.76 19.42
N GLU A 180 -14.30 28.85 20.17
CA GLU A 180 -13.79 30.15 19.73
C GLU A 180 -12.27 30.15 19.44
N LYS A 181 -11.53 29.10 19.80
CA LYS A 181 -10.07 29.00 19.64
C LYS A 181 -9.68 27.69 18.96
N LEU A 182 -9.04 27.76 17.80
CA LEU A 182 -8.54 26.60 17.06
C LEU A 182 -7.02 26.68 16.91
N THR A 183 -6.34 25.54 16.97
CA THR A 183 -4.93 25.46 16.54
C THR A 183 -4.84 25.29 15.03
N ILE A 184 -3.65 25.43 14.45
CA ILE A 184 -3.46 25.23 13.00
C ILE A 184 -3.87 23.80 12.58
N GLU A 185 -3.56 22.80 13.39
CA GLU A 185 -3.91 21.39 13.12
C GLU A 185 -5.42 21.14 13.23
N GLU A 186 -6.10 21.87 14.11
CA GLU A 186 -7.57 21.81 14.20
C GLU A 186 -8.21 22.56 13.02
N LEU A 187 -7.62 23.66 12.58
CA LEU A 187 -8.05 24.41 11.40
C LEU A 187 -7.97 23.55 10.13
N GLU A 188 -6.94 22.73 9.97
CA GLU A 188 -6.78 21.80 8.83
C GLU A 188 -8.00 20.90 8.59
N LEU A 189 -8.82 20.64 9.61
CA LEU A 189 -9.99 19.78 9.50
C LEU A 189 -11.17 20.45 8.78
N PHE A 190 -11.14 21.78 8.65
CA PHE A 190 -12.13 22.61 7.99
C PHE A 190 -11.69 22.99 6.56
N ASP A 191 -11.36 21.98 5.77
CA ASP A 191 -10.76 22.16 4.44
C ASP A 191 -11.75 22.11 3.27
N GLY A 192 -13.07 22.12 3.53
CA GLY A 192 -14.09 22.10 2.48
C GLY A 192 -14.25 20.79 1.71
N LYS A 193 -13.39 19.78 1.94
CA LYS A 193 -13.40 18.52 1.16
C LYS A 193 -14.40 17.51 1.72
N GLU A 194 -14.98 16.72 0.83
CA GLU A 194 -15.97 15.68 1.17
C GLU A 194 -17.17 16.21 1.99
N GLY A 195 -17.58 17.46 1.72
CA GLY A 195 -18.71 18.10 2.39
C GLY A 195 -18.41 18.66 3.78
N ARG A 196 -17.15 18.72 4.21
CA ARG A 196 -16.73 19.41 5.44
C ARG A 196 -16.87 20.93 5.29
N SER A 197 -17.00 21.63 6.42
CA SER A 197 -16.92 23.10 6.44
C SER A 197 -15.55 23.60 5.95
N CYS A 198 -15.52 24.84 5.47
CA CYS A 198 -14.39 25.46 4.80
C CYS A 198 -14.01 26.73 5.55
N TYR A 199 -12.98 26.66 6.41
CA TYR A 199 -12.52 27.80 7.21
C TYR A 199 -11.11 28.22 6.77
N ILE A 200 -10.82 29.51 6.91
CA ILE A 200 -9.48 30.07 6.66
C ILE A 200 -9.08 30.97 7.82
N ALA A 201 -7.79 31.02 8.14
CA ALA A 201 -7.26 32.01 9.08
C ALA A 201 -6.64 33.19 8.33
N TYR A 202 -6.85 34.39 8.87
CA TYR A 202 -6.22 35.63 8.45
C TYR A 202 -5.99 36.50 9.68
N ASN A 203 -4.75 36.95 9.92
CA ASN A 203 -4.36 37.74 11.09
C ASN A 203 -4.86 37.15 12.42
N ASN A 204 -4.69 35.84 12.61
CA ASN A 204 -5.18 35.07 13.76
C ASN A 204 -6.72 35.04 13.94
N GLU A 205 -7.50 35.53 13.00
CA GLU A 205 -8.97 35.39 13.00
C GLU A 205 -9.39 34.29 12.02
N ILE A 206 -10.41 33.52 12.37
CA ILE A 206 -10.89 32.40 11.56
C ILE A 206 -12.24 32.76 10.95
N PHE A 207 -12.35 32.61 9.64
CA PHE A 207 -13.53 32.97 8.85
C PHE A 207 -14.15 31.73 8.20
N ASP A 208 -15.48 31.63 8.25
CA ASP A 208 -16.24 30.59 7.54
C ASP A 208 -16.55 31.02 6.09
N VAL A 209 -15.87 30.37 5.15
CA VAL A 209 -16.04 30.61 3.70
C VAL A 209 -16.82 29.49 3.01
N THR A 210 -17.45 28.58 3.76
CA THR A 210 -18.18 27.39 3.25
C THR A 210 -19.24 27.74 2.20
N LYS A 211 -19.95 28.86 2.38
CA LYS A 211 -21.01 29.28 1.44
C LYS A 211 -20.49 29.99 0.19
N SER A 212 -19.17 30.21 0.07
CA SER A 212 -18.59 30.91 -1.08
C SER A 212 -18.45 29.99 -2.28
N LYS A 213 -19.02 30.40 -3.43
CA LYS A 213 -18.80 29.71 -4.72
C LYS A 213 -17.33 29.67 -5.15
N LEU A 214 -16.53 30.63 -4.68
CA LEU A 214 -15.11 30.74 -4.97
C LEU A 214 -14.23 29.81 -4.12
N TRP A 215 -14.82 29.12 -3.14
CA TRP A 215 -14.16 28.16 -2.24
C TRP A 215 -14.77 26.76 -2.36
N LYS A 216 -15.31 26.43 -3.54
CA LYS A 216 -15.91 25.11 -3.80
C LYS A 216 -14.88 24.01 -3.54
N ASP A 217 -15.29 22.99 -2.80
CA ASP A 217 -14.44 21.88 -2.35
C ASP A 217 -13.17 22.34 -1.59
N GLY A 218 -13.25 23.54 -0.99
CA GLY A 218 -12.18 24.18 -0.22
C GLY A 218 -11.00 24.66 -1.03
N ILE A 219 -11.18 24.87 -2.34
CA ILE A 219 -10.14 25.34 -3.24
C ILE A 219 -10.54 26.71 -3.79
N HIS A 220 -9.65 27.68 -3.61
CA HIS A 220 -9.76 29.01 -4.19
C HIS A 220 -8.77 29.18 -5.35
N MET A 221 -9.31 29.51 -6.52
CA MET A 221 -8.56 29.74 -7.77
C MET A 221 -7.60 28.60 -8.16
N GLY A 222 -7.90 27.37 -7.75
CA GLY A 222 -7.06 26.20 -8.03
C GLY A 222 -5.71 26.17 -7.29
N ARG A 223 -5.44 27.14 -6.40
CA ARG A 223 -4.10 27.35 -5.81
C ARG A 223 -4.10 27.42 -4.29
N HIS A 224 -5.18 27.91 -3.70
CA HIS A 224 -5.25 28.16 -2.27
C HIS A 224 -6.24 27.19 -1.63
N HIS A 225 -5.83 26.60 -0.51
CA HIS A 225 -6.60 25.57 0.18
C HIS A 225 -7.12 26.12 1.50
N ALA A 226 -8.37 25.77 1.83
CA ALA A 226 -8.92 26.01 3.15
C ALA A 226 -8.27 25.12 4.21
N GLY A 227 -8.54 25.43 5.47
CA GLY A 227 -7.94 24.76 6.62
C GLY A 227 -6.51 25.21 6.92
N GLY A 228 -6.14 26.44 6.55
CA GLY A 228 -4.82 26.99 6.82
C GLY A 228 -4.85 28.49 7.09
N ASP A 229 -3.70 29.01 7.53
CA ASP A 229 -3.46 30.45 7.63
C ASP A 229 -3.04 31.00 6.26
N LEU A 230 -3.84 31.94 5.75
CA LEU A 230 -3.65 32.58 4.45
C LEU A 230 -3.19 34.03 4.57
N THR A 231 -2.75 34.46 5.75
CA THR A 231 -2.28 35.83 6.01
C THR A 231 -1.22 36.30 5.00
N ASP A 232 -0.18 35.49 4.78
CA ASP A 232 0.88 35.83 3.82
C ASP A 232 0.43 35.64 2.37
N VAL A 233 -0.42 34.65 2.11
CA VAL A 233 -0.95 34.36 0.77
C VAL A 233 -1.76 35.55 0.27
N LEU A 234 -2.56 36.17 1.15
CA LEU A 234 -3.43 37.28 0.80
C LEU A 234 -2.66 38.51 0.33
N LYS A 235 -1.41 38.71 0.76
CA LYS A 235 -0.55 39.83 0.32
C LYS A 235 -0.28 39.82 -1.19
N SER A 236 -0.41 38.65 -1.83
CA SER A 236 -0.21 38.45 -3.26
C SER A 236 -1.52 38.32 -4.06
N ALA A 237 -2.68 38.48 -3.39
CA ALA A 237 -3.98 38.34 -4.01
C ALA A 237 -4.35 39.59 -4.83
N PRO A 238 -5.20 39.46 -5.87
CA PRO A 238 -5.71 40.58 -6.65
C PRO A 238 -6.81 41.38 -5.91
N HIS A 239 -6.93 41.23 -4.59
CA HIS A 239 -7.93 41.86 -3.75
C HIS A 239 -7.43 41.99 -2.31
N ASP A 240 -7.98 42.94 -1.56
CA ASP A 240 -7.63 43.15 -0.17
C ASP A 240 -8.44 42.25 0.80
N ALA A 241 -8.05 42.27 2.08
CA ALA A 241 -8.72 41.54 3.16
C ALA A 241 -10.17 41.99 3.42
N GLU A 242 -10.61 43.10 2.84
CA GLU A 242 -11.99 43.57 2.97
C GLU A 242 -13.02 42.55 2.51
N VAL A 243 -12.66 41.70 1.53
CA VAL A 243 -13.52 40.61 1.07
C VAL A 243 -13.83 39.59 2.17
N LEU A 244 -13.06 39.56 3.26
CA LEU A 244 -13.31 38.69 4.40
C LEU A 244 -14.43 39.21 5.31
N LYS A 245 -14.72 40.51 5.29
CA LYS A 245 -15.79 41.13 6.11
C LYS A 245 -17.18 40.58 5.78
N ARG A 246 -17.37 40.01 4.59
CA ARG A 246 -18.63 39.37 4.17
C ARG A 246 -18.84 37.97 4.76
N PHE A 247 -17.81 37.39 5.37
CA PHE A 247 -17.84 36.06 5.97
C PHE A 247 -17.93 36.15 7.48
N GLN A 248 -18.56 35.14 8.08
CA GLN A 248 -18.70 35.07 9.53
C GLN A 248 -17.35 34.74 10.16
N LYS A 249 -16.93 35.56 11.14
CA LYS A 249 -15.84 35.20 12.04
C LYS A 249 -16.34 34.12 13.01
N VAL A 250 -15.65 32.97 13.03
CA VAL A 250 -16.03 31.79 13.82
C VAL A 250 -15.05 31.46 14.94
N GLY A 251 -13.92 32.16 15.02
CA GLY A 251 -12.97 32.00 16.12
C GLY A 251 -11.65 32.73 15.90
N VAL A 252 -10.64 32.34 16.68
CA VAL A 252 -9.26 32.82 16.58
C VAL A 252 -8.27 31.66 16.50
N LEU A 253 -7.20 31.85 15.74
CA LEU A 253 -6.08 30.92 15.65
C LEU A 253 -5.18 31.10 16.87
N VAL A 254 -4.86 30.00 17.55
CA VAL A 254 -3.97 29.99 18.71
C VAL A 254 -2.78 29.06 18.49
N PRO A 255 -1.59 29.36 19.08
CA PRO A 255 -0.44 28.47 19.03
C PRO A 255 -0.80 27.11 19.62
N GLY A 256 -0.63 26.05 18.83
CA GLY A 256 -0.95 24.69 19.25
C GLY A 256 0.10 24.14 20.20
N ASN A 257 -0.32 23.72 21.40
CA ASN A 257 0.46 22.82 22.23
C ASN A 257 -0.21 21.44 22.21
N VAL A 258 -0.09 20.76 21.06
CA VAL A 258 -0.80 19.49 20.83
C VAL A 258 -0.08 18.38 21.58
N ARG A 259 -0.68 17.96 22.71
CA ARG A 259 -0.29 16.75 23.42
C ARG A 259 -0.44 15.56 22.45
N LYS A 260 0.67 15.02 21.94
CA LYS A 260 0.69 13.91 20.97
C LYS A 260 -0.20 12.75 21.46
N ASP A 261 -1.36 12.60 20.83
CA ASP A 261 -2.37 11.60 21.20
C ASP A 261 -1.81 10.17 21.07
N LYS A 262 -1.97 9.35 22.10
CA LYS A 262 -1.55 7.93 22.08
C LYS A 262 -2.19 7.17 20.89
N THR A 263 -3.43 7.50 20.55
CA THR A 263 -4.20 6.91 19.44
C THR A 263 -3.57 7.24 18.09
N VAL A 264 -3.18 8.51 17.90
CA VAL A 264 -2.52 8.98 16.67
C VAL A 264 -1.10 8.41 16.57
N LYS A 265 -0.37 8.33 17.69
CA LYS A 265 0.94 7.64 17.72
C LYS A 265 0.81 6.17 17.32
N LEU A 266 -0.16 5.45 17.87
CA LEU A 266 -0.42 4.05 17.52
C LEU A 266 -0.77 3.89 16.05
N PHE A 267 -1.57 4.80 15.50
CA PHE A 267 -1.91 4.82 14.08
C PHE A 267 -0.66 4.91 13.21
N PHE A 268 0.22 5.89 13.47
CA PHE A 268 1.47 6.02 12.73
C PHE A 268 2.38 4.81 12.93
N ALA A 269 2.48 4.27 14.15
CA ALA A 269 3.28 3.07 14.39
C ALA A 269 2.80 1.90 13.52
N LEU A 270 1.50 1.62 13.47
CA LEU A 270 0.92 0.55 12.64
C LEU A 270 1.10 0.81 11.14
N ALA A 271 0.88 2.05 10.70
CA ALA A 271 1.09 2.51 9.33
C ALA A 271 2.53 2.24 8.84
N TYR A 272 3.54 2.72 9.58
CA TYR A 272 4.94 2.48 9.24
C TYR A 272 5.35 1.02 9.40
N THR A 273 4.77 0.28 10.35
CA THR A 273 5.00 -1.16 10.48
C THR A 273 4.51 -1.89 9.23
N ASN A 274 3.30 -1.59 8.74
CA ASN A 274 2.79 -2.18 7.50
C ASN A 274 3.68 -1.82 6.30
N LEU A 275 4.18 -0.59 6.22
CA LEU A 275 5.11 -0.18 5.17
C LEU A 275 6.41 -1.02 5.20
N ILE A 276 6.99 -1.24 6.38
CA ILE A 276 8.17 -2.10 6.55
C ILE A 276 7.84 -3.55 6.16
N VAL A 277 6.71 -4.09 6.61
CA VAL A 277 6.28 -5.46 6.29
C VAL A 277 6.15 -5.68 4.79
N VAL A 278 5.66 -4.70 4.03
CA VAL A 278 5.62 -4.79 2.57
C VAL A 278 7.02 -4.96 1.97
N PHE A 279 8.00 -4.15 2.39
CA PHE A 279 9.37 -4.30 1.91
C PHE A 279 9.98 -5.64 2.32
N LEU A 280 9.65 -6.16 3.50
CA LEU A 280 10.02 -7.52 3.90
C LEU A 280 9.42 -8.57 2.97
N ILE A 281 8.13 -8.47 2.61
CA ILE A 281 7.49 -9.39 1.65
C ILE A 281 8.19 -9.34 0.29
N ILE A 282 8.57 -8.15 -0.20
CA ILE A 282 9.32 -7.98 -1.45
C ILE A 282 10.70 -8.65 -1.33
N PHE A 283 11.41 -8.43 -0.24
CA PHE A 283 12.70 -9.08 0.03
C PHE A 283 12.57 -10.61 0.10
N LEU A 284 11.52 -11.15 0.71
CA LEU A 284 11.28 -12.60 0.72
C LEU A 284 11.10 -13.19 -0.69
N ILE A 285 10.57 -12.41 -1.64
CA ILE A 285 10.47 -12.83 -3.05
C ILE A 285 11.87 -12.97 -3.67
N THR A 286 12.85 -12.14 -3.28
CA THR A 286 14.23 -12.24 -3.80
C THR A 286 14.98 -13.44 -3.22
N LEU A 287 14.56 -13.95 -2.06
CA LEU A 287 15.11 -15.18 -1.48
C LEU A 287 14.55 -16.45 -2.13
N TRP A 288 13.59 -16.30 -3.03
CA TRP A 288 13.07 -17.41 -3.80
C TRP A 288 14.17 -17.93 -4.73
N LYS A 289 14.79 -19.04 -4.34
CA LYS A 289 15.66 -19.83 -5.23
C LYS A 289 14.77 -20.53 -6.26
N TRP A 290 14.47 -19.79 -7.34
CA TRP A 290 13.78 -20.28 -8.53
C TRP A 290 14.38 -21.61 -9.00
#